data_AF-M5PCI0-F1
#
_entry.id   AF-M5PCI0-F1
#
_cell.length_a   1.000
_cell.length_b   1.000
_cell.length_c   1.000
_cell.angle_alpha   90.00
_cell.angle_beta   90.00
_cell.angle_gamma   90.00
#
_symmetry.space_group_name_H-M   'P 1'
#
loop_
_entity.id
_entity.type
_entity.pdbx_description
1 polymer ?
#
loop_
_entity_poly.entity_id
_entity_poly.type
_entity_poly.pdbx_seq_one_letter_code
_entity_poly.pdbx_strand_id
1 'polypeptide(L)' 'MGNAVTDKEQQVIYLKNRLDMFMSVIDSLDPESTDIEDIDRLIGMLDDLEAKYERFKKDWK' A
#
# COMPACT_ATOMS: atom_id res chain seq x y z
N MET A 1 9.56 18.78 -10.42
CA MET A 1 10.30 18.51 -9.17
C MET A 1 9.24 18.32 -8.08
N GLY A 2 8.81 17.07 -7.87
CA GLY A 2 7.74 16.77 -6.91
C GLY A 2 8.30 16.83 -5.50
N ASN A 3 7.74 17.68 -4.64
CA ASN A 3 8.12 17.77 -3.24
C ASN A 3 8.04 16.39 -2.61
N ALA A 4 9.19 15.83 -2.24
CA ALA A 4 9.23 14.60 -1.46
C ALA A 4 8.42 14.87 -0.18
N VAL A 5 7.46 14.01 0.11
CA VAL A 5 6.76 14.01 1.40
C VAL A 5 7.79 13.59 2.44
N THR A 6 8.46 14.56 3.06
CA THR A 6 9.49 14.35 4.10
C THR A 6 8.90 14.43 5.51
N ASP A 7 7.67 14.93 5.64
CA ASP A 7 6.98 15.04 6.91
C ASP A 7 6.38 13.70 7.34
N LYS A 8 6.69 13.26 8.57
CA LYS A 8 6.24 11.97 9.11
C LYS A 8 4.72 11.85 9.14
N GLU A 9 4.00 12.90 9.48
CA GLU A 9 2.53 12.87 9.53
C GLU A 9 1.97 12.63 8.13
N GLN A 10 2.44 13.36 7.13
CA GLN A 10 2.05 13.16 5.73
C GLN A 10 2.44 11.77 5.21
N GLN A 11 3.60 11.23 5.61
CA GLN A 11 4.03 9.87 5.26
C GLN A 11 3.11 8.80 5.87
N VAL A 12 2.68 8.97 7.12
CA VAL A 12 1.70 8.06 7.76
C VAL A 12 0.34 8.16 7.10
N ILE A 13 -0.14 9.37 6.78
CA ILE A 13 -1.40 9.58 6.04
C ILE A 13 -1.35 8.88 4.68
N TYR A 14 -0.23 8.99 3.96
CA TYR A 14 -0.04 8.29 2.68
C TYR A 14 -0.21 6.77 2.84
N LEU A 15 0.44 6.17 3.85
CA LEU A 15 0.36 4.71 4.07
C LEU A 15 -1.06 4.27 4.41
N LYS A 16 -1.78 5.04 5.23
CA LYS A 16 -3.21 4.78 5.54
C LYS A 16 -4.06 4.80 4.29
N ASN A 17 -3.95 5.85 3.47
CA ASN A 17 -4.71 5.96 2.23
C ASN A 17 -4.43 4.80 1.26
N ARG A 18 -3.18 4.28 1.23
CA ARG A 18 -2.83 3.11 0.41
C ARG A 18 -3.42 1.83 0.96
N LEU A 19 -3.44 1.66 2.28
CA LEU A 19 -4.10 0.52 2.92
C LEU A 19 -5.61 0.53 2.67
N ASP A 20 -6.26 1.68 2.77
CA ASP A 20 -7.70 1.82 2.51
C ASP A 20 -8.03 1.47 1.05
N MET A 21 -7.18 1.89 0.11
CA MET A 21 -7.29 1.51 -1.30
C MET A 21 -7.11 0.00 -1.50
N PHE A 22 -6.14 -0.61 -0.82
CA PHE A 22 -5.93 -2.06 -0.84
C PHE A 22 -7.15 -2.82 -0.31
N MET A 23 -7.74 -2.38 0.81
CA MET A 23 -8.97 -2.97 1.34
C MET A 23 -10.14 -2.85 0.36
N SER A 24 -10.27 -1.70 -0.31
CA SER A 24 -11.30 -1.50 -1.34
C SER A 24 -11.14 -2.47 -2.52
N VAL A 25 -9.90 -2.83 -2.88
CA VAL A 25 -9.64 -3.84 -3.90
C VAL A 25 -10.07 -5.21 -3.41
N ILE A 26 -9.72 -5.61 -2.19
CA ILE A 26 -10.18 -6.88 -1.59
C ILE A 26 -11.70 -6.97 -1.57
N ASP A 27 -12.38 -5.93 -1.11
CA ASP A 27 -13.85 -5.90 -1.01
C ASP A 27 -14.53 -5.98 -2.39
N SER A 28 -13.83 -5.60 -3.46
CA SER A 28 -14.33 -5.69 -4.83
C SER A 28 -14.16 -7.07 -5.47
N LEU A 29 -13.37 -7.96 -4.85
CA LEU A 29 -13.15 -9.30 -5.36
C LEU A 29 -14.34 -10.21 -5.06
N ASP A 30 -14.75 -10.96 -6.07
CA ASP A 30 -15.73 -12.01 -5.93
C ASP A 30 -15.02 -13.35 -5.64
N PRO A 31 -15.26 -13.98 -4.48
CA PRO A 31 -14.59 -15.22 -4.11
C PRO A 31 -14.81 -16.38 -5.10
N GLU A 32 -15.91 -16.38 -5.86
CA GLU A 32 -16.20 -17.44 -6.83
C GLU A 32 -15.40 -17.29 -8.14
N SER A 33 -14.93 -16.08 -8.46
CA SER A 33 -14.20 -15.77 -9.69
C SER A 33 -12.74 -15.37 -9.47
N THR A 34 -12.32 -15.13 -8.23
CA THR A 34 -10.94 -14.82 -7.86
C THR A 34 -10.04 -16.03 -8.11
N ASP A 35 -8.90 -15.81 -8.78
CA ASP A 35 -7.91 -16.84 -9.06
C ASP A 35 -6.57 -16.59 -8.36
N ILE A 36 -5.58 -17.45 -8.65
CA ILE A 36 -4.24 -17.36 -8.06
C ILE A 36 -3.51 -16.09 -8.53
N GLU A 37 -3.73 -15.64 -9.78
CA GLU A 37 -3.08 -14.44 -10.30
C GLU A 37 -3.59 -13.19 -9.57
N ASP A 38 -4.88 -13.15 -9.21
CA ASP A 38 -5.44 -12.08 -8.40
C ASP A 38 -4.85 -12.05 -7.00
N ILE A 39 -4.63 -13.23 -6.38
CA ILE A 39 -3.94 -13.34 -5.08
C ILE A 39 -2.49 -12.85 -5.20
N ASP A 40 -1.78 -13.22 -6.26
CA ASP A 40 -0.41 -12.76 -6.50
C ASP A 40 -0.36 -11.23 -6.66
N ARG A 41 -1.37 -10.62 -7.31
CA ARG A 41 -1.49 -9.15 -7.39
C ARG A 41 -1.71 -8.52 -6.01
N LEU A 42 -2.56 -9.10 -5.17
CA LEU A 42 -2.78 -8.60 -3.81
C LEU A 42 -1.50 -8.66 -2.96
N ILE A 43 -0.74 -9.75 -3.07
CA ILE A 43 0.56 -9.91 -2.40
C ILE A 43 1.52 -8.81 -2.88
N GLY A 44 1.62 -8.61 -4.20
CA GLY A 44 2.47 -7.55 -4.75
C GLY A 44 2.09 -6.14 -4.25
N MET A 45 0.80 -5.84 -4.09
CA MET A 45 0.36 -4.57 -3.52
C MET A 45 0.78 -4.40 -2.06
N LEU A 46 0.79 -5.48 -1.26
CA LEU A 46 1.28 -5.45 0.12
C LEU A 46 2.80 -5.28 0.17
N ASP A 47 3.55 -5.97 -0.69
CA ASP A 47 5.00 -5.84 -0.78
C ASP A 47 5.41 -4.40 -1.15
N ASP A 48 4.69 -3.78 -2.08
CA ASP A 48 4.90 -2.37 -2.45
C ASP A 48 4.62 -1.43 -1.29
N LEU A 49 3.56 -1.70 -0.51
CA LEU A 49 3.23 -0.92 0.68
C LEU A 49 4.30 -1.07 1.77
N GLU A 50 4.79 -2.29 1.99
CA GLU A 50 5.87 -2.58 2.94
C GLU A 50 7.17 -1.90 2.53
N ALA A 51 7.58 -2.02 1.26
CA ALA A 51 8.76 -1.35 0.73
C ALA A 51 8.68 0.17 0.91
N LYS A 52 7.48 0.73 0.76
CA LYS A 52 7.25 2.16 0.98
C LYS A 52 7.35 2.54 2.46
N TYR A 53 6.77 1.73 3.35
CA TYR A 53 6.88 1.90 4.79
C TYR A 53 8.35 1.85 5.24
N GLU A 54 9.12 0.85 4.81
CA GLU A 54 10.53 0.71 5.18
C GLU A 54 11.39 1.86 4.66
N ARG A 55 11.01 2.48 3.53
CA ARG A 55 11.62 3.73 3.07
C ARG A 55 11.30 4.90 4.01
N PHE A 56 10.03 5.15 4.32
CA PHE A 56 9.61 6.26 5.20
C PHE A 56 10.17 6.13 6.62
N LYS A 57 10.23 4.90 7.13
CA LYS A 57 10.83 4.58 8.43
C LYS A 57 12.29 5.00 8.55
N LYS A 58 13.05 5.06 7.44
CA LYS A 58 14.43 5.59 7.43
C LYS A 58 14.46 7.10 7.62
N ASP A 59 13.43 7.82 7.17
CA ASP A 59 13.29 9.27 7.34
C ASP A 59 12.84 9.66 8.76
N TRP A 60 12.34 8.69 9.55
CA TRP A 60 11.86 8.90 10.92
C TRP A 60 12.94 8.70 12.00
N LYS A 61 14.17 8.39 11.60
CA LYS A 61 15.30 8.14 12.50
C LYS A 61 16.11 9.41 12.79
#